data_AF-A0A9D7J7H9-F1
#
_entry.id   AF-A0A9D7J7H9-F1
#
_cell.length_a   1.000
_cell.length_b   1.000
_cell.length_c   1.000
_cell.angle_alpha   90.00
_cell.angle_beta   90.00
_cell.angle_gamma   90.00
#
_symmetry.space_group_name_H-M   'P 1'
#
loop_
_entity.id
_entity.type
_entity.pdbx_description
1 polymer ?
#
loop_
_entity_poly.entity_id
_entity_poly.type
_entity_poly.pdbx_seq_one_letter_code
_entity_poly.pdbx_strand_id
1 'polypeptide(L)'
;MSNTQQTGSLAPKLDPAFVPRKRGKEEKQPMDRLVDICLAIIVVLIIAAVTYPVWFIIIASVSAPKAVATGQVTLLPKGFGWAGYELILSDARIWTGYRNTIIYAVVGTAINLLVTLPAAFAMSRREFRPRRIIMFLFAFTMFFSGGLIPMFLLIKSLGLLNSMWVFVLPGAFSVFNMIIARSFFESSIPEEMYDAAQIDGLTYFGYFTKVVLPLSGAIIAVIGLYYFVGHWNNFFTGLIFIREQNLLPLQNVLQQILMANQSAGQAGGSVGQGAGEAQEFADQIKFGVIIVSTLPLMIAYPLLQRFFDKGVMIGAVKG
;
A
#
# COMPACT_ATOMS: atom_id res chain seq x y z
N MET A 1 -55.37 43.83 53.55
CA MET A 1 -54.31 43.95 52.52
C MET A 1 -53.56 42.63 52.47
N SER A 2 -53.54 42.02 51.28
CA SER A 2 -52.62 40.98 50.75
C SER A 2 -52.36 39.69 51.54
N ASN A 3 -52.22 38.50 50.95
CA ASN A 3 -52.66 37.92 49.68
C ASN A 3 -52.40 36.41 49.82
N THR A 4 -53.24 35.63 49.15
CA THR A 4 -53.24 34.17 49.11
C THR A 4 -52.24 33.66 48.06
N GLN A 5 -51.83 32.38 48.19
CA GLN A 5 -51.41 31.43 47.14
C GLN A 5 -49.93 31.00 47.04
N GLN A 6 -49.75 29.69 47.29
CA GLN A 6 -49.12 28.66 46.46
C GLN A 6 -48.05 29.07 45.43
N THR A 7 -46.93 28.33 45.45
CA THR A 7 -46.35 27.52 44.34
C THR A 7 -44.92 27.17 44.77
N GLY A 8 -44.41 25.94 44.69
CA GLY A 8 -44.44 25.02 43.56
C GLY A 8 -42.99 24.83 43.11
N SER A 9 -42.42 23.66 43.44
CA SER A 9 -41.13 23.16 42.95
C SER A 9 -40.93 23.46 41.46
N LEU A 10 -39.90 24.22 41.11
CA LEU A 10 -39.47 24.42 39.73
C LEU A 10 -37.95 24.21 39.67
N ALA A 11 -37.56 22.99 39.31
CA ALA A 11 -36.27 22.74 38.67
C ALA A 11 -36.10 23.72 37.49
N PRO A 12 -34.89 24.23 37.23
CA PRO A 12 -34.67 25.05 36.05
C PRO A 12 -35.00 24.20 34.82
N LYS A 13 -36.04 24.59 34.10
CA LYS A 13 -36.42 24.00 32.82
C LYS A 13 -35.20 24.12 31.90
N LEU A 14 -34.61 22.99 31.54
CA LEU A 14 -33.70 22.90 30.40
C LEU A 14 -34.42 23.46 29.18
N ASP A 15 -33.87 24.54 28.62
CA ASP A 15 -34.36 25.15 27.39
C ASP A 15 -34.36 24.07 26.28
N PRO A 16 -35.50 23.70 25.68
CA PRO A 16 -35.56 22.60 24.71
C PRO A 16 -35.13 23.02 23.30
N ALA A 17 -34.26 24.04 23.18
CA ALA A 17 -33.94 24.65 21.90
C ALA A 17 -32.43 24.82 21.67
N PHE A 18 -31.62 23.79 21.95
CA PHE A 18 -30.36 23.61 21.23
C PHE A 18 -30.57 22.64 20.06
N VAL A 19 -31.47 23.02 19.14
CA VAL A 19 -31.49 22.43 17.81
C VAL A 19 -30.25 22.96 17.09
N PRO A 20 -29.31 22.11 16.63
CA PRO A 20 -28.23 22.60 15.80
C PRO A 20 -28.86 23.24 14.56
N ARG A 21 -28.79 24.58 14.47
CA ARG A 21 -29.18 25.29 13.24
C ARG A 21 -28.41 24.63 12.11
N LYS A 22 -29.12 24.04 11.15
CA LYS A 22 -28.56 23.65 9.86
C LYS A 22 -27.71 24.84 9.40
N ARG A 23 -26.38 24.66 9.29
CA ARG A 23 -25.50 25.65 8.65
C ARG A 23 -26.17 25.99 7.33
N GLY A 24 -26.77 27.18 7.24
CA GLY A 24 -27.25 27.71 5.98
C GLY A 24 -26.09 27.68 5.01
N LYS A 25 -26.35 27.38 3.73
CA LYS A 25 -25.35 27.54 2.68
C LYS A 25 -24.81 28.96 2.80
N GLU A 26 -23.61 29.12 3.34
CA GLU A 26 -22.91 30.40 3.28
C GLU A 26 -22.89 30.80 1.80
N GLU A 27 -23.45 31.96 1.48
CA GLU A 27 -23.32 32.53 0.15
C GLU A 27 -21.84 32.83 -0.06
N LYS A 28 -21.13 31.85 -0.62
CA LYS A 28 -19.71 31.96 -0.96
C LYS A 28 -19.48 33.29 -1.68
N GLN A 29 -18.57 34.09 -1.16
CA GLN A 29 -18.20 35.37 -1.77
C GLN A 29 -17.74 35.10 -3.22
N PRO A 30 -17.91 36.06 -4.16
CA PRO A 30 -17.48 35.85 -5.54
C PRO A 30 -15.98 35.50 -5.64
N MET A 31 -15.18 35.96 -4.68
CA MET A 31 -13.78 35.60 -4.51
C MET A 31 -13.58 34.13 -4.12
N ASP A 32 -14.41 33.58 -3.21
CA ASP A 32 -14.37 32.16 -2.83
C ASP A 32 -14.72 31.26 -4.03
N ARG A 33 -15.69 31.69 -4.86
CA ARG A 33 -16.04 30.95 -6.08
C ARG A 33 -14.91 30.98 -7.12
N LEU A 34 -14.21 32.10 -7.27
CA LEU A 34 -13.05 32.20 -8.16
C LEU A 34 -11.91 31.29 -7.69
N VAL A 35 -11.63 31.28 -6.38
CA VAL A 35 -10.62 30.39 -5.78
C VAL A 35 -11.00 28.92 -5.95
N ASP A 36 -12.26 28.55 -5.72
CA ASP A 36 -12.76 27.19 -5.95
C ASP A 36 -12.61 26.76 -7.41
N ILE A 37 -12.90 27.65 -8.38
CA ILE A 37 -12.73 27.36 -9.81
C ILE A 37 -11.25 27.18 -10.16
N CYS A 38 -10.38 28.07 -9.68
CA CYS A 38 -8.94 27.94 -9.89
C CYS A 38 -8.39 26.63 -9.29
N LEU A 39 -8.79 26.28 -8.07
CA LEU A 39 -8.43 25.01 -7.43
C LEU A 39 -8.96 23.82 -8.21
N ALA A 40 -10.21 23.87 -8.68
CA ALA A 40 -10.79 22.79 -9.49
C ALA A 40 -10.01 22.61 -10.80
N ILE A 41 -9.64 23.69 -11.49
CA ILE A 41 -8.82 23.63 -12.71
C ILE A 41 -7.45 23.00 -12.43
N ILE A 42 -6.77 23.43 -11.36
CA ILE A 42 -5.48 22.86 -10.95
C ILE A 42 -5.61 21.37 -10.67
N VAL A 43 -6.64 20.96 -9.92
CA VAL A 43 -6.91 19.55 -9.61
C VAL A 43 -7.16 18.74 -10.88
N VAL A 44 -7.97 19.25 -11.82
CA VAL A 44 -8.23 18.59 -13.11
C VAL A 44 -6.94 18.44 -13.92
N LEU A 45 -6.11 19.48 -13.97
CA LEU A 45 -4.81 19.43 -14.66
C LEU A 45 -3.86 18.39 -14.03
N ILE A 46 -3.81 18.31 -12.71
CA ILE A 46 -3.02 17.31 -12.00
C ILE A 46 -3.54 15.90 -12.31
N ILE A 47 -4.86 15.68 -12.25
CA ILE A 47 -5.46 14.38 -12.59
C ILE A 47 -5.13 14.00 -14.03
N ALA A 48 -5.24 14.94 -14.98
CA ALA A 48 -4.90 14.69 -16.38
C ALA A 48 -3.42 14.35 -16.56
N ALA A 49 -2.52 15.09 -15.92
CA ALA A 49 -1.07 14.86 -16.00
C ALA A 49 -0.65 13.50 -15.43
N VAL A 50 -1.30 13.02 -14.37
CA VAL A 50 -1.02 11.71 -13.75
C VAL A 50 -1.70 10.56 -14.52
N THR A 51 -2.90 10.79 -15.03
CA THR A 51 -3.68 9.74 -15.72
C THR A 51 -3.16 9.48 -17.13
N TYR A 52 -2.66 10.50 -17.83
CA TYR A 52 -2.21 10.36 -19.21
C TYR A 52 -1.09 9.32 -19.40
N PRO A 53 0.00 9.29 -18.60
CA PRO A 53 1.02 8.25 -18.71
C PRO A 53 0.47 6.83 -18.49
N VAL A 54 -0.43 6.65 -17.53
CA VAL A 54 -1.06 5.35 -17.26
C VAL A 54 -1.93 4.92 -18.44
N TRP A 55 -2.73 5.84 -18.96
CA TRP A 55 -3.53 5.61 -20.17
C TRP A 55 -2.66 5.26 -21.37
N PHE A 56 -1.54 5.97 -21.55
CA PHE A 56 -0.58 5.73 -22.62
C PHE A 56 -0.02 4.30 -22.59
N ILE A 57 0.35 3.80 -21.40
CA ILE A 57 0.86 2.43 -21.24
C ILE A 57 -0.20 1.40 -21.66
N ILE A 58 -1.47 1.63 -21.29
CA ILE A 58 -2.58 0.75 -21.68
C ILE A 58 -2.73 0.72 -23.20
N ILE A 59 -2.86 1.88 -23.85
CA ILE A 59 -3.06 1.94 -25.31
C ILE A 59 -1.84 1.39 -26.07
N ALA A 60 -0.62 1.66 -25.60
CA ALA A 60 0.61 1.18 -26.23
C ALA A 60 0.74 -0.34 -26.10
N SER A 61 0.30 -0.93 -24.98
CA SER A 61 0.34 -2.38 -24.78
C SER A 61 -0.56 -3.18 -25.73
N VAL A 62 -1.64 -2.58 -26.22
CA VAL A 62 -2.65 -3.24 -27.09
C VAL A 62 -2.51 -2.83 -28.57
N SER A 63 -1.69 -1.82 -28.85
CA SER A 63 -1.42 -1.35 -30.22
C SER A 63 -0.40 -2.23 -30.94
N ALA A 64 -0.37 -2.15 -32.27
CA ALA A 64 0.53 -2.93 -33.10
C ALA A 64 1.99 -2.50 -32.84
N PRO A 65 2.94 -3.45 -32.77
CA PRO A 65 4.34 -3.14 -32.42
C PRO A 65 4.96 -2.08 -33.34
N LYS A 66 4.67 -2.13 -34.65
CA LYS A 66 5.06 -1.12 -35.65
C LYS A 66 4.53 0.29 -35.32
N ALA A 67 3.29 0.41 -34.86
CA ALA A 67 2.69 1.70 -34.52
C ALA A 67 3.25 2.29 -33.22
N VAL A 68 3.61 1.43 -32.26
CA VAL A 68 4.25 1.84 -31.00
C VAL A 68 5.67 2.33 -31.24
N ALA A 69 6.48 1.56 -31.99
CA ALA A 69 7.87 1.90 -32.28
C ALA A 69 8.02 3.19 -33.11
N THR A 70 7.07 3.46 -34.01
CA THR A 70 7.06 4.67 -34.84
C THR A 70 6.42 5.88 -34.17
N GLY A 71 5.98 5.77 -32.91
CA GLY A 71 5.39 6.88 -32.15
C GLY A 71 4.01 7.34 -32.65
N GLN A 72 3.30 6.49 -33.39
CA GLN A 72 1.98 6.83 -33.95
C GLN A 72 0.83 6.68 -32.92
N VAL A 73 1.11 6.05 -31.78
CA VAL A 73 0.16 5.89 -30.67
C VAL A 73 0.24 7.13 -29.78
N THR A 74 -0.87 7.88 -29.68
CA THR A 74 -0.94 9.11 -28.87
C THR A 74 -2.10 9.06 -27.89
N LEU A 75 -3.34 8.99 -28.38
CA LEU A 75 -4.56 8.99 -27.56
C LEU A 75 -5.40 7.71 -27.69
N LEU A 76 -5.30 7.03 -28.83
CA LEU A 76 -6.08 5.86 -29.17
C LEU A 76 -5.17 4.73 -29.65
N PRO A 77 -5.54 3.46 -29.40
CA PRO A 77 -4.79 2.32 -29.90
C PRO A 77 -4.78 2.30 -31.43
N LYS A 78 -3.64 1.92 -32.01
CA LYS A 78 -3.45 1.85 -33.48
C LYS A 78 -3.05 0.43 -33.86
N GLY A 79 -3.91 -0.22 -34.66
CA GLY A 79 -3.74 -1.61 -35.06
C GLY A 79 -3.84 -2.54 -33.86
N PHE A 80 -5.03 -3.08 -33.58
CA PHE A 80 -5.22 -3.91 -32.40
C PHE A 80 -4.42 -5.21 -32.51
N GLY A 81 -3.58 -5.52 -31.51
CA GLY A 81 -2.70 -6.68 -31.56
C GLY A 81 -2.42 -7.29 -30.19
N TRP A 82 -2.63 -8.60 -30.07
CA TRP A 82 -2.39 -9.36 -28.84
C TRP A 82 -1.01 -10.02 -28.78
N ALA A 83 -0.20 -9.90 -29.84
CA ALA A 83 1.07 -10.59 -30.00
C ALA A 83 2.04 -10.35 -28.81
N GLY A 84 2.09 -9.13 -28.30
CA GLY A 84 2.90 -8.81 -27.11
C GLY A 84 2.47 -9.57 -25.86
N TYR A 85 1.16 -9.71 -25.63
CA TYR A 85 0.63 -10.45 -24.49
C TYR A 85 0.80 -11.96 -24.65
N GLU A 86 0.63 -12.50 -25.85
CA GLU A 86 0.83 -13.93 -26.13
C GLU A 86 2.27 -14.36 -25.86
N LEU A 87 3.24 -13.54 -26.28
CA LEU A 87 4.66 -13.78 -26.02
C LEU A 87 5.00 -13.70 -24.52
N ILE A 88 4.42 -12.73 -23.81
CA ILE A 88 4.60 -12.59 -22.37
C ILE A 88 4.00 -13.81 -21.65
N LEU A 89 2.75 -14.17 -21.95
CA LEU A 89 2.04 -15.25 -21.27
C LEU A 89 2.55 -16.64 -21.62
N SER A 90 3.22 -16.82 -22.77
CA SER A 90 3.90 -18.07 -23.12
C SER A 90 5.22 -18.29 -22.38
N ASP A 91 5.78 -17.26 -21.74
CA ASP A 91 7.00 -17.39 -20.94
C ASP A 91 6.69 -18.00 -19.55
N ALA A 92 7.10 -19.26 -19.37
CA ALA A 92 6.91 -20.00 -18.12
C ALA A 92 7.56 -19.32 -16.88
N ARG A 93 8.58 -18.48 -17.09
CA ARG A 93 9.24 -17.74 -16.01
C ARG A 93 8.30 -16.73 -15.37
N ILE A 94 7.37 -16.15 -16.13
CA ILE A 94 6.41 -15.17 -15.62
C ILE A 94 5.46 -15.82 -14.62
N TRP A 95 4.94 -17.01 -14.94
CA TRP A 95 4.07 -17.77 -14.04
C TRP A 95 4.80 -18.20 -12.75
N THR A 96 6.06 -18.60 -12.88
CA THR A 96 6.92 -18.90 -11.72
C THR A 96 7.16 -17.65 -10.87
N GLY A 97 7.45 -16.51 -11.51
CA GLY A 97 7.62 -15.22 -10.86
C GLY A 97 6.35 -14.77 -10.13
N TYR A 98 5.17 -14.95 -10.73
CA TYR A 98 3.89 -14.68 -10.08
C TYR A 98 3.67 -15.52 -8.84
N ARG A 99 3.87 -16.84 -8.96
CA ARG A 99 3.74 -17.76 -7.83
C ARG A 99 4.63 -17.31 -6.67
N ASN A 100 5.89 -16.99 -6.96
CA ASN A 100 6.83 -16.52 -5.94
C ASN A 100 6.39 -15.19 -5.34
N THR A 101 6.04 -14.19 -6.15
CA THR A 101 5.57 -12.88 -5.65
C THR A 101 4.35 -13.02 -4.75
N ILE A 102 3.36 -13.83 -5.14
CA ILE A 102 2.15 -14.04 -4.34
C ILE A 102 2.51 -14.73 -3.02
N ILE A 103 3.31 -15.79 -3.05
CA ILE A 103 3.73 -16.51 -1.84
C ILE A 103 4.50 -15.57 -0.91
N TYR A 104 5.48 -14.83 -1.45
CA TYR A 104 6.32 -13.93 -0.66
C TYR A 104 5.52 -12.76 -0.09
N ALA A 105 4.58 -12.19 -0.85
CA ALA A 105 3.73 -11.10 -0.40
C ALA A 105 2.71 -11.53 0.65
N VAL A 106 2.11 -12.71 0.52
CA VAL A 106 1.13 -13.23 1.50
C VAL A 106 1.84 -13.67 2.78
N VAL A 107 2.86 -14.53 2.67
CA VAL A 107 3.60 -15.05 3.83
C VAL A 107 4.36 -13.91 4.52
N GLY A 108 5.00 -13.04 3.73
CA GLY A 108 5.67 -11.84 4.22
C GLY A 108 4.72 -10.96 5.01
N THR A 109 3.63 -10.51 4.40
CA THR A 109 2.63 -9.66 5.06
C THR A 109 2.06 -10.29 6.34
N ALA A 110 1.78 -11.60 6.33
CA ALA A 110 1.30 -12.29 7.53
C ALA A 110 2.32 -12.25 8.67
N ILE A 111 3.59 -12.55 8.40
CA ILE A 111 4.67 -12.47 9.39
C ILE A 111 4.86 -11.02 9.85
N ASN A 112 4.83 -10.07 8.91
CA ASN A 112 4.93 -8.65 9.22
C ASN A 112 3.87 -8.19 10.22
N LEU A 113 2.60 -8.54 9.98
CA LEU A 113 1.51 -8.21 10.88
C LEU A 113 1.66 -8.90 12.24
N LEU A 114 2.04 -10.18 12.23
CA LEU A 114 2.23 -10.98 13.44
C LEU A 114 3.32 -10.43 14.36
N VAL A 115 4.37 -9.82 13.81
CA VAL A 115 5.44 -9.19 14.59
C VAL A 115 5.08 -7.74 14.97
N THR A 116 4.51 -7.00 14.03
CA THR A 116 4.31 -5.54 14.16
C THR A 116 3.16 -5.19 15.09
N LEU A 117 2.03 -5.91 15.01
CA LEU A 117 0.83 -5.58 15.81
C LEU A 117 1.06 -5.78 17.31
N PRO A 118 1.64 -6.91 17.80
CA PRO A 118 1.92 -7.06 19.23
C PRO A 118 2.95 -6.05 19.73
N ALA A 119 3.99 -5.75 18.94
CA ALA A 119 4.98 -4.75 19.28
C ALA A 119 4.37 -3.35 19.43
N ALA A 120 3.56 -2.94 18.44
CA ALA A 120 2.83 -1.67 18.47
C ALA A 120 1.88 -1.58 19.68
N PHE A 121 1.19 -2.68 20.00
CA PHE A 121 0.29 -2.75 21.15
C PHE A 121 1.04 -2.62 22.48
N ALA A 122 2.16 -3.32 22.65
CA ALA A 122 2.97 -3.18 23.85
C ALA A 122 3.50 -1.75 24.04
N MET A 123 3.90 -1.09 22.94
CA MET A 123 4.40 0.29 22.98
C MET A 123 3.31 1.36 23.14
N SER A 124 2.03 1.03 22.91
CA SER A 124 0.93 1.99 23.12
C SER A 124 0.56 2.10 24.60
N ARG A 125 0.84 1.06 25.42
CA ARG A 125 0.48 1.03 26.85
C ARG A 125 1.39 1.93 27.68
N ARG A 126 0.79 2.80 28.49
CA ARG A 126 1.54 3.74 29.36
C ARG A 126 2.28 3.06 30.50
N GLU A 127 1.75 1.94 30.98
CA GLU A 127 2.31 1.12 32.06
C GLU A 127 3.63 0.43 31.67
N PHE A 128 3.90 0.28 30.36
CA PHE A 128 5.12 -0.34 29.87
C PHE A 128 6.31 0.61 30.03
N ARG A 129 6.93 0.56 31.22
CA ARG A 129 8.02 1.46 31.65
C ARG A 129 9.16 1.66 30.64
N PRO A 130 9.70 0.61 29.96
CA PRO A 130 10.82 0.82 29.03
C PRO A 130 10.39 1.37 27.66
N ARG A 131 9.10 1.68 27.43
CA ARG A 131 8.59 2.15 26.13
C ARG A 131 9.39 3.30 25.54
N ARG A 132 9.83 4.27 26.36
CA ARG A 132 10.56 5.45 25.88
C ARG A 132 11.93 5.09 25.31
N ILE A 133 12.65 4.17 25.98
CA ILE A 133 13.97 3.70 25.55
C ILE A 133 13.84 2.85 24.30
N ILE A 134 12.89 1.90 24.28
CA ILE A 134 12.68 1.02 23.14
C ILE A 134 12.21 1.80 21.91
N MET A 135 11.29 2.75 22.08
CA MET A 135 10.87 3.64 21.00
C MET A 135 12.01 4.49 20.46
N PHE A 136 12.91 4.98 21.33
CA PHE A 136 14.12 5.68 20.89
C PHE A 136 15.03 4.76 20.07
N LEU A 137 15.28 3.52 20.53
CA LEU A 137 16.08 2.54 19.79
C LEU A 137 15.47 2.21 18.43
N PHE A 138 14.16 1.99 18.37
CA PHE A 138 13.46 1.76 17.11
C PHE A 138 13.57 2.97 16.18
N ALA A 139 13.30 4.18 16.67
CA ALA A 139 13.44 5.39 15.86
C ALA A 139 14.89 5.57 15.35
N PHE A 140 15.89 5.27 16.17
CA PHE A 140 17.30 5.31 15.78
C PHE A 140 17.59 4.41 14.57
N THR A 141 17.05 3.19 14.53
CA THR A 141 17.24 2.26 13.39
C THR A 141 16.61 2.75 12.07
N MET A 142 15.70 3.73 12.10
CA MET A 142 15.16 4.31 10.87
C MET A 142 16.16 5.23 10.17
N PHE A 143 17.04 5.88 10.95
CA PHE A 143 18.04 6.82 10.46
C PHE A 143 19.42 6.19 10.32
N PHE A 144 19.69 5.15 11.10
CA PHE A 144 20.97 4.47 11.12
C PHE A 144 20.83 3.01 10.69
N SER A 145 21.59 2.61 9.67
CA SER A 145 21.67 1.21 9.23
C SER A 145 23.11 0.81 8.94
N GLY A 146 23.43 -0.48 9.08
CA GLY A 146 24.74 -1.02 8.69
C GLY A 146 25.00 -0.98 7.18
N GLY A 147 23.98 -0.69 6.35
CA GLY A 147 24.10 -0.67 4.90
C GLY A 147 24.13 -2.05 4.26
N LEU A 148 24.30 -2.09 2.94
CA LEU A 148 24.14 -3.28 2.13
C LEU A 148 25.21 -4.35 2.41
N ILE A 149 26.48 -3.97 2.55
CA ILE A 149 27.58 -4.93 2.70
C ILE A 149 27.47 -5.72 4.01
N PRO A 150 27.32 -5.08 5.20
CA PRO A 150 27.11 -5.83 6.44
C PRO A 150 25.84 -6.66 6.43
N MET A 151 24.77 -6.14 5.82
CA MET A 151 23.53 -6.91 5.66
C MET A 151 23.76 -8.17 4.81
N PHE A 152 24.53 -8.07 3.73
CA PHE A 152 24.89 -9.23 2.92
C PHE A 152 25.71 -10.26 3.66
N LEU A 153 26.71 -9.83 4.43
CA LEU A 153 27.52 -10.73 5.24
C LEU A 153 26.67 -11.44 6.31
N LEU A 154 25.70 -10.75 6.91
CA LEU A 154 24.75 -11.34 7.87
C LEU A 154 23.85 -12.40 7.21
N ILE A 155 23.22 -12.09 6.07
CA ILE A 155 22.37 -13.07 5.37
C ILE A 155 23.19 -14.28 4.91
N LYS A 156 24.44 -14.06 4.50
CA LYS A 156 25.38 -15.14 4.18
C LYS A 156 25.71 -15.99 5.40
N SER A 157 26.03 -15.39 6.55
CA SER A 157 26.39 -16.14 7.76
C SER A 157 25.22 -16.92 8.35
N LEU A 158 23.99 -16.42 8.18
CA LEU A 158 22.76 -17.12 8.56
C LEU A 158 22.38 -18.26 7.59
N GLY A 159 23.11 -18.43 6.49
CA GLY A 159 22.81 -19.47 5.49
C GLY A 159 21.51 -19.23 4.72
N LEU A 160 21.02 -17.99 4.68
CA LEU A 160 19.74 -17.64 4.06
C LEU A 160 19.86 -17.28 2.58
N LEU A 161 21.08 -17.14 2.03
CA LEU A 161 21.27 -16.84 0.62
C LEU A 161 20.55 -17.86 -0.26
N ASN A 162 20.00 -17.37 -1.38
CA ASN A 162 19.30 -18.21 -2.35
C ASN A 162 18.12 -18.98 -1.73
N SER A 163 17.37 -18.32 -0.86
CA SER A 163 16.17 -18.87 -0.21
C SER A 163 15.05 -17.84 -0.19
N MET A 164 13.79 -18.28 -0.17
CA MET A 164 12.61 -17.41 -0.04
C MET A 164 12.72 -16.47 1.19
N TRP A 165 13.35 -16.92 2.27
CA TRP A 165 13.40 -16.18 3.54
C TRP A 165 14.11 -14.83 3.45
N VAL A 166 14.95 -14.60 2.44
CA VAL A 166 15.59 -13.29 2.21
C VAL A 166 14.57 -12.19 1.86
N PHE A 167 13.42 -12.56 1.31
CA PHE A 167 12.34 -11.61 1.02
C PHE A 167 11.50 -11.29 2.26
N VAL A 168 11.47 -12.19 3.24
CA VAL A 168 10.54 -12.12 4.37
C VAL A 168 11.22 -11.63 5.64
N LEU A 169 12.30 -12.29 6.08
CA LEU A 169 12.89 -12.06 7.40
C LEU A 169 13.56 -10.68 7.55
N PRO A 170 14.40 -10.21 6.61
CA PRO A 170 15.02 -8.89 6.69
C PRO A 170 14.04 -7.74 6.89
N GLY A 171 12.90 -7.82 6.21
CA GLY A 171 11.84 -6.81 6.24
C GLY A 171 10.70 -7.15 7.18
N ALA A 172 10.82 -8.16 8.04
CA ALA A 172 9.72 -8.68 8.87
C ALA A 172 9.18 -7.65 9.87
N PHE A 173 9.99 -6.67 10.26
CA PHE A 173 9.56 -5.59 11.15
C PHE A 173 9.84 -4.24 10.52
N SER A 174 8.81 -3.38 10.46
CA SER A 174 8.95 -1.99 10.04
C SER A 174 8.59 -1.09 11.21
N VAL A 175 9.58 -0.32 11.67
CA VAL A 175 9.38 0.65 12.74
C VAL A 175 8.32 1.68 12.35
N PHE A 176 8.26 2.07 11.08
CA PHE A 176 7.28 3.04 10.58
C PHE A 176 5.85 2.52 10.77
N ASN A 177 5.58 1.31 10.28
CA ASN A 177 4.26 0.69 10.42
C ASN A 177 3.91 0.42 11.88
N MET A 178 4.90 0.07 12.71
CA MET A 178 4.73 -0.08 14.16
C MET A 178 4.32 1.24 14.81
N ILE A 179 4.96 2.37 14.47
CA ILE A 179 4.60 3.69 15.00
C ILE A 179 3.17 4.08 14.61
N ILE A 180 2.76 3.85 13.36
CA ILE A 180 1.39 4.12 12.91
C ILE A 180 0.40 3.28 13.71
N ALA A 181 0.64 1.96 13.82
CA ALA A 181 -0.23 1.06 14.56
C ALA A 181 -0.30 1.41 16.06
N ARG A 182 0.83 1.80 16.66
CA ARG A 182 0.90 2.27 18.05
C ARG A 182 0.03 3.51 18.25
N SER A 183 0.17 4.52 17.39
CA SER A 183 -0.61 5.76 17.47
C SER A 183 -2.11 5.50 17.32
N PHE A 184 -2.49 4.57 16.43
CA PHE A 184 -3.88 4.11 16.34
C PHE A 184 -4.35 3.46 17.65
N PHE A 185 -3.60 2.51 18.21
CA PHE A 185 -3.99 1.85 19.47
C PHE A 185 -4.08 2.84 20.64
N GLU A 186 -3.19 3.83 20.71
CA GLU A 186 -3.18 4.84 21.79
C GLU A 186 -4.34 5.83 21.67
N SER A 187 -4.79 6.15 20.45
CA SER A 187 -5.87 7.12 20.20
C SER A 187 -7.26 6.49 20.15
N SER A 188 -7.37 5.27 19.63
CA SER A 188 -8.65 4.63 19.31
C SER A 188 -9.12 3.63 20.35
N ILE A 189 -8.24 3.22 21.29
CA ILE A 189 -8.55 2.22 22.32
C ILE A 189 -8.35 2.85 23.70
N PRO A 190 -9.44 3.33 24.33
CA PRO A 190 -9.39 3.95 25.65
C PRO A 190 -8.83 3.00 26.72
N GLU A 191 -8.21 3.54 27.76
CA GLU A 191 -7.63 2.76 28.86
C GLU A 191 -8.72 2.06 29.68
N GLU A 192 -9.92 2.64 29.79
CA GLU A 192 -11.06 2.08 30.53
C GLU A 192 -11.56 0.76 29.93
N MET A 193 -11.35 0.54 28.63
CA MET A 193 -11.66 -0.74 27.97
C MET A 193 -10.76 -1.87 28.47
N TYR A 194 -9.55 -1.55 28.91
CA TYR A 194 -8.67 -2.54 29.52
C TYR A 194 -9.12 -2.89 30.93
N ASP A 195 -9.52 -1.90 31.73
CA ASP A 195 -10.04 -2.13 33.09
C ASP A 195 -11.31 -2.99 33.07
N ALA A 196 -12.23 -2.72 32.14
CA ALA A 196 -13.42 -3.56 31.93
C ALA A 196 -13.05 -5.00 31.55
N ALA A 197 -12.09 -5.18 30.63
CA ALA A 197 -11.62 -6.50 30.23
C ALA A 197 -10.93 -7.28 31.38
N GLN A 198 -10.25 -6.58 32.28
CA GLN A 198 -9.67 -7.19 33.49
C GLN A 198 -10.75 -7.66 34.46
N ILE A 199 -11.83 -6.90 34.64
CA ILE A 199 -12.99 -7.32 35.46
C ILE A 199 -13.60 -8.61 34.88
N ASP A 200 -13.63 -8.74 33.55
CA ASP A 200 -14.05 -9.96 32.84
C ASP A 200 -13.01 -11.11 32.88
N GLY A 201 -11.88 -10.92 33.59
CA GLY A 201 -10.84 -11.93 33.77
C GLY A 201 -9.91 -12.13 32.57
N LEU A 202 -9.89 -11.21 31.60
CA LEU A 202 -8.99 -11.31 30.45
C LEU A 202 -7.56 -10.91 30.83
N THR A 203 -6.59 -11.74 30.43
CA THR A 203 -5.17 -11.38 30.47
C THR A 203 -4.84 -10.36 29.37
N TYR A 204 -3.69 -9.68 29.44
CA TYR A 204 -3.23 -8.75 28.38
C TYR A 204 -3.27 -9.37 26.98
N PHE A 205 -2.83 -10.62 26.83
CA PHE A 205 -2.87 -11.33 25.55
C PHE A 205 -4.31 -11.65 25.13
N GLY A 206 -5.17 -12.04 26.07
CA GLY A 206 -6.60 -12.23 25.82
C GLY A 206 -7.29 -10.94 25.37
N TYR A 207 -7.02 -9.84 26.04
CA TYR A 207 -7.52 -8.51 25.68
C TYR A 207 -7.00 -8.06 24.30
N PHE A 208 -5.72 -8.27 23.99
CA PHE A 208 -5.16 -7.98 22.68
C PHE A 208 -5.87 -8.76 21.56
N THR A 209 -6.00 -10.08 21.73
CA THR A 209 -6.53 -10.96 20.68
C THR A 209 -8.04 -10.88 20.51
N LYS A 210 -8.80 -10.80 21.61
CA LYS A 210 -10.27 -10.86 21.58
C LYS A 210 -10.95 -9.50 21.47
N VAL A 211 -10.29 -8.42 21.89
CA VAL A 211 -10.90 -7.08 21.92
C VAL A 211 -10.17 -6.14 20.96
N VAL A 212 -8.87 -5.99 21.11
CA VAL A 212 -8.09 -4.98 20.38
C VAL A 212 -7.98 -5.33 18.90
N LEU A 213 -7.59 -6.56 18.53
CA LEU A 213 -7.42 -6.96 17.14
C LEU A 213 -8.72 -6.81 16.30
N PRO A 214 -9.90 -7.28 16.75
CA PRO A 214 -11.15 -7.10 16.01
C PRO A 214 -11.54 -5.63 15.80
N LEU A 215 -11.28 -4.77 16.77
CA LEU A 215 -11.54 -3.32 16.68
C LEU A 215 -10.57 -2.59 15.75
N SER A 216 -9.43 -3.23 15.43
CA SER A 216 -8.32 -2.63 14.71
C SER A 216 -8.30 -3.00 13.22
N GLY A 217 -9.40 -3.51 12.68
CA GLY A 217 -9.48 -3.96 11.29
C GLY A 217 -9.06 -2.88 10.27
N ALA A 218 -9.37 -1.61 10.55
CA ALA A 218 -8.98 -0.48 9.71
C ALA A 218 -7.45 -0.35 9.61
N ILE A 219 -6.76 -0.27 10.76
CA ILE A 219 -5.31 -0.10 10.79
C ILE A 219 -4.58 -1.34 10.28
N ILE A 220 -5.10 -2.54 10.57
CA ILE A 220 -4.54 -3.81 10.07
C ILE A 220 -4.60 -3.84 8.53
N ALA A 221 -5.70 -3.37 7.93
CA ALA A 221 -5.83 -3.27 6.48
C ALA A 221 -4.83 -2.25 5.88
N VAL A 222 -4.66 -1.08 6.52
CA VAL A 222 -3.71 -0.04 6.08
C VAL A 222 -2.29 -0.59 6.05
N ILE A 223 -1.80 -1.09 7.18
CA ILE A 223 -0.40 -1.55 7.29
C ILE A 223 -0.19 -2.85 6.51
N GLY A 224 -1.21 -3.72 6.44
CA GLY A 224 -1.20 -4.95 5.65
C GLY A 224 -1.04 -4.65 4.16
N LEU A 225 -1.77 -3.65 3.64
CA LEU A 225 -1.58 -3.17 2.28
C LEU A 225 -0.17 -2.63 2.05
N TYR A 226 0.37 -1.83 2.98
CA TYR A 226 1.73 -1.30 2.84
C TYR A 226 2.79 -2.41 2.78
N TYR A 227 2.68 -3.42 3.64
CA TYR A 227 3.57 -4.59 3.57
C TYR A 227 3.39 -5.39 2.28
N PHE A 228 2.14 -5.64 1.88
CA PHE A 228 1.83 -6.40 0.68
C PHE A 228 2.41 -5.73 -0.58
N VAL A 229 2.19 -4.43 -0.74
CA VAL A 229 2.75 -3.62 -1.83
C VAL A 229 4.28 -3.60 -1.77
N GLY A 230 4.86 -3.50 -0.57
CA GLY A 230 6.31 -3.58 -0.38
C GLY A 230 6.90 -4.90 -0.89
N HIS A 231 6.31 -6.03 -0.51
CA HIS A 231 6.73 -7.36 -0.99
C HIS A 231 6.49 -7.55 -2.48
N TRP A 232 5.36 -7.06 -3.00
CA TRP A 232 5.02 -7.15 -4.42
C TRP A 232 6.04 -6.44 -5.33
N ASN A 233 6.59 -5.33 -4.82
CA ASN A 233 7.57 -4.50 -5.54
C ASN A 233 9.02 -4.83 -5.16
N ASN A 234 9.28 -5.91 -4.41
CA ASN A 234 10.61 -6.22 -3.90
C ASN A 234 11.54 -6.82 -4.98
N PHE A 235 12.08 -5.94 -5.81
CA PHE A 235 13.05 -6.27 -6.85
C PHE A 235 14.49 -6.40 -6.31
N PHE A 236 14.90 -5.45 -5.47
CA PHE A 236 16.31 -5.27 -5.08
C PHE A 236 16.86 -6.46 -4.28
N THR A 237 16.03 -7.05 -3.41
CA THR A 237 16.40 -8.23 -2.63
C THR A 237 16.75 -9.42 -3.54
N GLY A 238 15.95 -9.65 -4.59
CA GLY A 238 16.19 -10.74 -5.54
C GLY A 238 17.49 -10.55 -6.33
N LEU A 239 17.84 -9.30 -6.65
CA LEU A 239 19.07 -8.99 -7.37
C LEU A 239 20.34 -9.30 -6.54
N ILE A 240 20.27 -9.14 -5.22
CA ILE A 240 21.45 -9.26 -4.35
C ILE A 240 21.59 -10.69 -3.80
N PHE A 241 20.49 -11.30 -3.37
CA PHE A 241 20.54 -12.50 -2.52
C PHE A 241 20.15 -13.79 -3.22
N ILE A 242 19.53 -13.74 -4.41
CA ILE A 242 19.03 -14.91 -5.14
C ILE A 242 19.92 -15.19 -6.35
N ARG A 243 20.15 -16.48 -6.63
CA ARG A 243 20.88 -16.95 -7.82
C ARG A 243 20.03 -17.85 -8.69
N GLU A 244 19.18 -18.68 -8.08
CA GLU A 244 18.31 -19.58 -8.83
C GLU A 244 17.11 -18.83 -9.44
N GLN A 245 16.86 -19.07 -10.73
CA GLN A 245 15.79 -18.38 -11.47
C GLN A 245 14.38 -18.76 -11.00
N ASN A 246 14.21 -19.99 -10.52
CA ASN A 246 12.94 -20.52 -9.99
C ASN A 246 12.50 -19.83 -8.68
N LEU A 247 13.39 -19.09 -7.99
CA LEU A 247 13.10 -18.36 -6.76
C LEU A 247 12.85 -16.87 -6.98
N LEU A 248 13.09 -16.37 -8.19
CA LEU A 248 12.93 -14.95 -8.51
C LEU A 248 11.45 -14.57 -8.49
N PRO A 249 11.09 -13.43 -7.86
CA PRO A 249 9.74 -12.89 -7.95
C PRO A 249 9.54 -12.21 -9.30
N LEU A 250 8.27 -11.92 -9.60
CA LEU A 250 7.82 -11.31 -10.85
C LEU A 250 8.66 -10.10 -11.25
N GLN A 251 8.93 -9.16 -10.33
CA GLN A 251 9.68 -7.93 -10.66
C GLN A 251 11.07 -8.23 -11.23
N ASN A 252 11.77 -9.24 -10.70
CA ASN A 252 13.08 -9.65 -11.20
C ASN A 252 12.98 -10.33 -12.57
N VAL A 253 11.99 -11.22 -12.75
CA VAL A 253 11.75 -11.90 -14.03
C VAL A 253 11.45 -10.88 -15.14
N LEU A 254 10.56 -9.93 -14.85
CA LEU A 254 10.20 -8.88 -15.79
C LEU A 254 11.40 -8.02 -16.17
N GLN A 255 12.23 -7.62 -15.20
CA GLN A 255 13.46 -6.89 -15.51
C GLN A 255 14.42 -7.69 -16.39
N GLN A 256 14.59 -8.99 -16.14
CA GLN A 256 15.43 -9.85 -16.99
C GLN A 256 14.90 -9.92 -18.42
N ILE A 257 13.57 -10.03 -18.60
CA ILE A 257 12.94 -10.00 -19.93
C ILE A 257 13.20 -8.66 -20.62
N LEU A 258 13.04 -7.54 -19.92
CA LEU A 258 13.30 -6.21 -20.48
C LEU A 258 14.76 -6.01 -20.91
N MET A 259 15.71 -6.51 -20.12
CA MET A 259 17.15 -6.43 -20.41
C MET A 259 17.57 -7.36 -21.56
N ALA A 260 17.01 -8.58 -21.61
CA ALA A 260 17.26 -9.52 -22.70
C ALA A 260 16.77 -8.98 -24.05
N ASN A 261 15.59 -8.36 -24.09
CA ASN A 261 15.05 -7.77 -25.31
C ASN A 261 15.86 -6.56 -25.79
N GLN A 262 16.40 -5.74 -24.89
CA GLN A 262 17.26 -4.60 -25.25
C GLN A 262 18.62 -5.05 -25.83
N SER A 263 19.23 -6.08 -25.25
CA SER A 263 20.52 -6.60 -25.72
C SER A 263 20.41 -7.31 -27.09
N ALA A 264 19.29 -8.00 -27.35
CA ALA A 264 19.01 -8.57 -28.66
C ALA A 264 18.90 -7.48 -29.76
N GLY A 265 18.29 -6.33 -29.46
CA GLY A 265 18.23 -5.19 -30.36
C GLY A 265 19.58 -4.52 -30.62
N GLN A 266 20.51 -4.56 -29.67
CA GLN A 266 21.85 -3.96 -29.80
C GLN A 266 22.89 -4.89 -30.43
N ALA A 267 22.80 -6.20 -30.22
CA ALA A 267 23.66 -7.19 -30.87
C ALA A 267 23.36 -7.34 -32.38
N GLY A 268 22.16 -6.92 -32.80
CA GLY A 268 21.72 -6.83 -34.20
C GLY A 268 22.29 -5.66 -34.99
N GLY A 269 23.58 -5.32 -34.83
CA GLY A 269 24.30 -4.29 -35.60
C GLY A 269 24.43 -4.59 -37.12
N SER A 270 23.58 -5.47 -37.65
CA SER A 270 23.52 -5.84 -39.07
C SER A 270 22.23 -5.30 -39.65
N VAL A 271 22.37 -4.40 -40.61
CA VAL A 271 21.31 -3.82 -41.46
C VAL A 271 20.61 -4.96 -42.22
N GLY A 272 19.66 -5.63 -41.58
CA GLY A 272 18.84 -6.69 -42.13
C GLY A 272 17.38 -6.49 -41.74
N GLN A 273 16.46 -6.82 -42.65
CA GLN A 273 15.01 -6.60 -42.51
C GLN A 273 14.40 -7.19 -41.21
N GLY A 274 15.05 -8.16 -40.55
CA GLY A 274 14.60 -8.73 -39.27
C GLY A 274 15.03 -7.97 -38.01
N ALA A 275 16.03 -7.08 -38.07
CA ALA A 275 16.51 -6.34 -36.90
C ALA A 275 15.53 -5.23 -36.46
N GLY A 276 14.83 -4.60 -37.42
CA GLY A 276 13.78 -3.63 -37.14
C GLY A 276 12.57 -4.26 -36.46
N GLU A 277 12.13 -5.42 -36.94
CA GLU A 277 10.98 -6.13 -36.37
C GLU A 277 11.25 -6.59 -34.93
N ALA A 278 12.45 -7.12 -34.64
CA ALA A 278 12.84 -7.50 -33.28
C ALA A 278 12.81 -6.32 -32.30
N GLN A 279 13.24 -5.13 -32.74
CA GLN A 279 13.19 -3.90 -31.93
C GLN A 279 11.75 -3.41 -31.72
N GLU A 280 10.91 -3.47 -32.76
CA GLU A 280 9.48 -3.13 -32.68
C GLU A 280 8.74 -4.00 -31.66
N PHE A 281 9.03 -5.31 -31.64
CA PHE A 281 8.49 -6.23 -30.64
C PHE A 281 9.04 -5.94 -29.23
N ALA A 282 10.34 -5.64 -29.11
CA ALA A 282 10.96 -5.30 -27.83
C ALA A 282 10.31 -4.07 -27.17
N ASP A 283 9.94 -3.05 -27.95
CA ASP A 283 9.26 -1.85 -27.45
C ASP A 283 7.83 -2.14 -26.98
N GLN A 284 7.09 -3.02 -27.67
CA GLN A 284 5.76 -3.43 -27.25
C GLN A 284 5.78 -4.27 -25.96
N ILE A 285 6.75 -5.19 -25.82
CA ILE A 285 6.88 -6.03 -24.63
C ILE A 285 7.06 -5.18 -23.36
N LYS A 286 7.78 -4.05 -23.45
CA LYS A 286 7.97 -3.13 -22.30
C LYS A 286 6.64 -2.69 -21.69
N PHE A 287 5.69 -2.27 -22.53
CA PHE A 287 4.38 -1.82 -22.06
C PHE A 287 3.51 -2.98 -21.56
N GLY A 288 3.53 -4.12 -22.24
CA GLY A 288 2.79 -5.31 -21.81
C GLY A 288 3.25 -5.82 -20.44
N VAL A 289 4.56 -5.83 -20.20
CA VAL A 289 5.17 -6.23 -18.92
C VAL A 289 4.72 -5.33 -17.76
N ILE A 290 4.60 -4.02 -17.99
CA ILE A 290 4.11 -3.07 -16.98
C ILE A 290 2.65 -3.37 -16.63
N ILE A 291 1.79 -3.63 -17.62
CA ILE A 291 0.39 -3.96 -17.37
C ILE A 291 0.28 -5.26 -16.57
N VAL A 292 1.01 -6.30 -16.97
CA VAL A 292 1.04 -7.60 -16.29
C VAL A 292 1.48 -7.44 -14.82
N SER A 293 2.51 -6.64 -14.54
CA SER A 293 2.98 -6.43 -13.16
C SER A 293 2.03 -5.62 -12.27
N THR A 294 1.33 -4.64 -12.85
CA THR A 294 0.49 -3.67 -12.11
C THR A 294 -0.96 -4.10 -11.96
N LEU A 295 -1.49 -4.88 -12.91
CA LEU A 295 -2.90 -5.27 -12.96
C LEU A 295 -3.39 -6.00 -11.69
N PRO A 296 -2.65 -6.95 -11.08
CA PRO A 296 -3.10 -7.57 -9.84
C PRO A 296 -3.16 -6.59 -8.66
N LEU A 297 -2.24 -5.63 -8.57
CA LEU A 297 -2.30 -4.57 -7.55
C LEU A 297 -3.50 -3.65 -7.78
N MET A 298 -3.78 -3.30 -9.03
CA MET A 298 -4.97 -2.50 -9.37
C MET A 298 -6.27 -3.21 -9.01
N ILE A 299 -6.35 -4.53 -9.19
CA ILE A 299 -7.52 -5.32 -8.77
C ILE A 299 -7.61 -5.41 -7.25
N ALA A 300 -6.49 -5.61 -6.55
CA ALA A 300 -6.45 -5.71 -5.09
C ALA A 300 -6.86 -4.41 -4.39
N TYR A 301 -6.59 -3.24 -5.00
CA TYR A 301 -6.83 -1.94 -4.39
C TYR A 301 -8.32 -1.67 -4.04
N PRO A 302 -9.31 -1.80 -4.96
CA PRO A 302 -10.74 -1.65 -4.63
C PRO A 302 -11.24 -2.67 -3.60
N LEU A 303 -10.71 -3.90 -3.63
CA LEU A 303 -11.03 -4.94 -2.65
C LEU A 303 -10.60 -4.52 -1.24
N LEU A 304 -9.42 -3.92 -1.12
CA LEU A 304 -8.88 -3.41 0.13
C LEU A 304 -9.58 -2.11 0.56
N GLN A 305 -9.93 -1.21 -0.37
CA GLN A 305 -10.65 0.04 -0.11
C GLN A 305 -11.93 -0.18 0.70
N ARG A 306 -12.69 -1.25 0.41
CA ARG A 306 -13.93 -1.60 1.15
C ARG A 306 -13.71 -1.82 2.65
N PHE A 307 -12.51 -2.18 3.09
CA PHE A 307 -12.16 -2.31 4.51
C PHE A 307 -11.87 -0.95 5.16
N PHE A 308 -11.32 0.01 4.41
CA PHE A 308 -11.09 1.37 4.89
C PHE A 308 -12.41 2.10 5.15
N ASP A 309 -13.36 2.00 4.20
CA ASP A 309 -14.65 2.67 4.32
C ASP A 309 -15.45 2.18 5.54
N LYS A 310 -15.42 0.87 5.83
CA LYS A 310 -16.06 0.29 7.02
C LYS A 310 -15.39 0.72 8.33
N GLY A 311 -14.06 0.84 8.33
CA GLY A 311 -13.28 1.25 9.50
C GLY A 311 -13.49 2.71 9.89
N VAL A 312 -13.51 3.61 8.90
CA VAL A 312 -13.72 5.05 9.11
C VAL A 312 -15.17 5.34 9.49
N MET A 313 -16.15 4.64 8.89
CA MET A 313 -17.58 4.84 9.17
C MET A 313 -17.96 4.49 10.62
N ILE A 314 -17.28 3.53 11.27
CA ILE A 314 -17.54 3.20 12.68
C ILE A 314 -17.01 4.30 13.63
N GLY A 315 -15.91 4.97 13.26
CA GLY A 315 -15.35 6.09 14.03
C GLY A 315 -16.12 7.40 13.87
N ALA A 316 -16.70 7.65 12.69
CA ALA A 316 -17.41 8.90 12.38
C ALA A 316 -18.84 8.96 12.94
N VAL A 317 -19.46 7.83 13.27
CA VAL A 317 -20.86 7.77 13.79
C VAL A 317 -20.93 8.05 15.30
N LYS A 318 -19.79 8.25 15.98
CA LYS A 318 -19.74 8.66 17.39
C LYS A 318 -19.45 10.16 17.60
N GLY A 319 -19.40 10.94 16.52
CA GLY A 319 -19.23 12.40 16.56
C GLY A 319 -20.54 13.17 16.45
#